data_AF-A0A3S1AUU2-F1
#
_entry.id   AF-A0A3S1AUU2-F1
#
_cell.length_a   1.000
_cell.length_b   1.000
_cell.length_c   1.000
_cell.angle_alpha   90.00
_cell.angle_beta   90.00
_cell.angle_gamma   90.00
#
_symmetry.space_group_name_H-M   'P 1'
#
loop_
_entity.id
_entity.type
_entity.pdbx_description
1 polymer ?
#
loop_
_entity_poly.entity_id
_entity_poly.type
_entity_poly.pdbx_seq_one_letter_code
_entity_poly.pdbx_strand_id
1 'polypeptide(L)'
;MKLFAIGSIALTTALFSSPSFAKMTPNETVAACLQALESGNGAAALEAAELIKEWRGGSDKLIEQAAKCMAEALPEPWTYHRAAKMFRPSSEVAIPNEVWAEERRKAEEAERQNNERAAADAKANADAEAWREANERRVRIGTMTACRKLLKTSPDAAFLNPLCVDSFLRDGLPES
;
A
#
# COMPACT_ATOMS: atom_id res chain seq x y z
N MET A 1 -39.86 70.81 16.73
CA MET A 1 -38.88 70.03 17.51
C MET A 1 -39.03 68.55 17.15
N LYS A 2 -37.91 67.94 16.72
CA LYS A 2 -37.55 66.50 16.79
C LYS A 2 -38.40 65.47 16.00
N LEU A 3 -37.84 65.13 14.83
CA LEU A 3 -37.70 63.80 14.22
C LEU A 3 -37.87 62.61 15.17
N PHE A 4 -38.50 61.52 14.72
CA PHE A 4 -37.88 60.18 14.74
C PHE A 4 -38.48 59.28 13.65
N ALA A 5 -37.61 58.89 12.71
CA ALA A 5 -37.83 57.82 11.75
C ALA A 5 -37.84 56.48 12.49
N ILE A 6 -38.83 55.63 12.19
CA ILE A 6 -38.84 54.24 12.63
C ILE A 6 -38.53 53.40 11.39
N GLY A 7 -37.28 52.96 11.31
CA GLY A 7 -36.81 52.06 10.27
C GLY A 7 -37.50 50.70 10.38
N SER A 8 -38.10 50.25 9.28
CA SER A 8 -38.54 48.88 9.11
C SER A 8 -37.31 47.98 9.01
N ILE A 9 -36.96 47.32 10.11
CA ILE A 9 -36.04 46.18 10.09
C ILE A 9 -36.83 45.02 9.49
N ALA A 10 -36.73 44.84 8.18
CA ALA A 10 -37.18 43.62 7.53
C ALA A 10 -36.27 42.49 8.01
N LEU A 11 -36.77 41.74 8.97
CA LEU A 11 -36.15 40.54 9.53
C LEU A 11 -36.14 39.48 8.41
N THR A 12 -35.04 39.39 7.66
CA THR A 12 -34.79 38.28 6.73
C THR A 12 -34.63 37.01 7.55
N THR A 13 -35.72 36.28 7.74
CA THR A 13 -35.72 34.88 8.18
C THR A 13 -34.98 34.06 7.13
N ALA A 14 -33.67 33.86 7.34
CA ALA A 14 -32.92 32.83 6.66
C ALA A 14 -33.53 31.48 7.05
N LEU A 15 -34.25 30.87 6.11
CA LEU A 15 -34.70 29.49 6.19
C LEU A 15 -33.46 28.59 6.24
N PHE A 16 -33.00 28.25 7.45
CA PHE A 16 -32.06 27.15 7.65
C PHE A 16 -32.77 25.85 7.27
N SER A 17 -32.62 25.47 6.01
CA SER A 17 -33.00 24.16 5.52
C SER A 17 -31.93 23.19 6.01
N SER A 18 -32.16 22.56 7.17
CA SER A 18 -31.30 21.46 7.62
C SER A 18 -31.34 20.37 6.55
N PRO A 19 -30.20 19.99 5.96
CA PRO A 19 -30.18 18.88 5.01
C PRO A 19 -30.70 17.64 5.74
N SER A 20 -31.78 17.04 5.23
CA SER A 20 -32.31 15.79 5.79
C SER A 20 -31.33 14.66 5.50
N PHE A 21 -30.51 14.28 6.47
CA PHE A 21 -29.57 13.17 6.37
C PHE A 21 -30.23 11.78 6.40
N ALA A 22 -31.53 11.71 6.72
CA ALA A 22 -32.30 10.46 6.88
C ALA A 22 -32.45 9.59 5.61
N LYS A 23 -31.97 10.04 4.44
CA LYS A 23 -32.03 9.29 3.16
C LYS A 23 -30.68 9.14 2.46
N MET A 24 -29.58 9.55 3.09
CA MET A 24 -28.26 9.48 2.48
C MET A 24 -27.66 8.07 2.60
N THR A 25 -26.93 7.64 1.57
CA THR A 25 -26.14 6.41 1.63
C THR A 25 -24.96 6.57 2.59
N PRO A 26 -24.33 5.47 3.06
CA PRO A 26 -23.17 5.55 3.93
C PRO A 26 -22.01 6.41 3.39
N ASN A 27 -21.75 6.36 2.07
CA ASN A 27 -20.71 7.18 1.46
C ASN A 27 -21.08 8.67 1.48
N GLU A 28 -22.33 9.01 1.20
CA GLU A 28 -22.82 10.39 1.15
C GLU A 28 -22.84 11.03 2.53
N THR A 29 -23.28 10.30 3.55
CA THR A 29 -23.31 10.82 4.93
C THR A 29 -21.90 11.04 5.48
N VAL A 30 -20.92 10.16 5.19
CA VAL A 30 -19.51 10.40 5.58
C VAL A 30 -18.95 11.60 4.86
N ALA A 31 -19.19 11.72 3.56
CA ALA A 31 -18.73 12.88 2.78
C ALA A 31 -19.34 14.18 3.33
N ALA A 32 -20.63 14.18 3.63
CA ALA A 32 -21.32 15.34 4.18
C ALA A 32 -20.84 15.70 5.60
N CYS A 33 -20.51 14.71 6.43
CA CYS A 33 -19.89 14.96 7.73
C CYS A 33 -18.53 15.65 7.59
N LEU A 34 -17.65 15.12 6.74
CA LEU A 34 -16.32 15.67 6.52
C LEU A 34 -16.41 17.10 5.96
N GLN A 35 -17.33 17.34 5.03
CA GLN A 35 -17.59 18.68 4.50
C GLN A 35 -18.15 19.64 5.58
N ALA A 36 -19.00 19.15 6.48
CA ALA A 36 -19.52 19.93 7.59
C ALA A 36 -18.40 20.34 8.57
N LEU A 37 -17.45 19.44 8.86
CA LEU A 37 -16.26 19.74 9.65
C LEU A 37 -15.39 20.79 8.96
N GLU A 38 -15.10 20.63 7.66
CA GLU A 38 -14.30 21.58 6.88
C GLU A 38 -14.92 22.98 6.84
N SER A 39 -16.26 23.06 6.77
CA SER A 39 -17.00 24.32 6.77
C SER A 39 -17.25 24.92 8.17
N GLY A 40 -16.78 24.26 9.23
CA GLY A 40 -16.97 24.68 10.62
C GLY A 40 -18.41 24.51 11.13
N ASN A 41 -19.26 23.77 10.41
CA ASN A 41 -20.63 23.48 10.80
C ASN A 41 -20.68 22.25 11.72
N GLY A 42 -20.30 22.45 12.98
CA GLY A 42 -20.26 21.37 13.99
C GLY A 42 -21.62 20.70 14.24
N ALA A 43 -22.73 21.43 14.09
CA ALA A 43 -24.07 20.86 14.27
C ALA A 43 -24.41 19.82 13.20
N ALA A 44 -24.12 20.13 11.93
CA ALA A 44 -24.33 19.19 10.82
C ALA A 44 -23.34 18.01 10.87
N ALA A 45 -22.10 18.26 11.28
CA ALA A 45 -21.11 17.20 11.48
C ALA A 45 -21.55 16.23 12.58
N LEU A 46 -22.04 16.75 13.70
CA LEU A 46 -22.57 15.95 14.81
C LEU A 46 -23.76 15.09 14.37
N GLU A 47 -24.72 15.68 13.66
CA GLU A 47 -25.90 14.94 13.15
C GLU A 47 -25.49 13.80 12.21
N ALA A 48 -24.57 14.06 11.29
CA ALA A 48 -24.05 13.03 10.40
C ALA A 48 -23.26 11.94 11.16
N ALA A 49 -22.48 12.32 12.17
CA ALA A 49 -21.72 11.38 13.00
C ALA A 49 -22.61 10.49 13.88
N GLU A 50 -23.73 11.00 14.39
CA GLU A 50 -24.73 10.19 15.10
C GLU A 50 -25.34 9.12 14.18
N LEU A 51 -25.61 9.44 12.91
CA LEU A 51 -26.11 8.47 11.94
C LEU A 51 -25.08 7.38 11.61
N ILE A 52 -23.78 7.71 11.59
CA ILE A 52 -22.71 6.75 11.35
C ILE A 52 -22.66 5.67 12.44
N LYS A 53 -23.05 5.98 13.69
CA LYS A 53 -23.08 4.99 14.80
C LYS A 53 -23.98 3.80 14.50
N GLU A 54 -25.05 4.02 13.76
CA GLU A 54 -26.07 3.00 13.47
C GLU A 54 -25.68 2.09 12.31
N TRP A 55 -24.61 2.42 11.57
CA TRP A 55 -24.24 1.67 10.38
C TRP A 55 -23.64 0.31 10.67
N ARG A 56 -23.89 -0.59 9.72
CA ARG A 56 -23.35 -1.95 9.75
C ARG A 56 -22.55 -2.24 8.49
N GLY A 57 -21.27 -2.54 8.67
CA GLY A 57 -20.35 -2.84 7.58
C GLY A 57 -19.92 -1.62 6.78
N GLY A 58 -19.00 -1.85 5.85
CA GLY A 58 -18.41 -0.83 4.99
C GLY A 58 -17.11 -1.35 4.39
N SER A 59 -16.61 -0.69 3.34
CA SER A 59 -15.25 -0.90 2.89
C SER A 59 -14.26 -0.32 3.92
N ASP A 60 -13.04 -0.83 3.98
CA ASP A 60 -12.03 -0.30 4.92
C ASP A 60 -11.81 1.21 4.74
N LYS A 61 -11.81 1.69 3.50
CA LYS A 61 -11.71 3.13 3.19
C LYS A 61 -12.89 3.94 3.76
N LEU A 62 -14.11 3.43 3.62
CA LEU A 62 -15.29 4.09 4.18
C LEU A 62 -15.24 4.12 5.71
N ILE A 63 -14.84 3.01 6.33
CA ILE A 63 -14.70 2.90 7.79
C ILE A 63 -13.65 3.88 8.31
N GLU A 64 -12.51 4.01 7.63
CA GLU A 64 -11.46 4.97 8.00
C GLU A 64 -11.96 6.41 7.92
N GLN A 65 -12.67 6.78 6.85
CA GLN A 65 -13.24 8.12 6.68
C GLN A 65 -14.35 8.41 7.71
N ALA A 66 -15.20 7.43 8.00
CA ALA A 66 -16.20 7.51 9.05
C ALA A 66 -15.57 7.71 10.43
N ALA A 67 -14.49 6.98 10.73
CA ALA A 67 -13.77 7.13 12.00
C ALA A 67 -13.18 8.55 12.17
N LYS A 68 -12.64 9.15 11.09
CA LYS A 68 -12.15 10.54 11.11
C LYS A 68 -13.27 11.53 11.43
N CYS A 69 -14.39 11.44 10.72
CA CYS A 69 -15.57 12.26 10.99
C CYS A 69 -16.02 12.13 12.46
N MET A 70 -16.18 10.90 12.95
CA MET A 70 -16.66 10.65 14.32
C MET A 70 -15.70 11.18 15.39
N ALA A 71 -14.39 11.04 15.19
CA ALA A 71 -13.38 11.50 16.14
C ALA A 71 -13.37 13.02 16.32
N GLU A 72 -13.75 13.77 15.29
CA GLU A 72 -13.80 15.23 15.32
C GLU A 72 -15.18 15.78 15.67
N ALA A 73 -16.25 15.08 15.30
CA ALA A 73 -17.63 15.52 15.50
C ALA A 73 -18.22 15.12 16.86
N LEU A 74 -17.79 14.00 17.45
CA LEU A 74 -18.34 13.48 18.70
C LEU A 74 -17.46 13.82 19.90
N PRO A 75 -18.05 14.08 21.08
CA PRO A 75 -17.29 14.41 22.29
C PRO A 75 -16.59 13.21 22.92
N GLU A 76 -17.05 11.99 22.63
CA GLU A 76 -16.49 10.74 23.14
C GLU A 76 -15.84 9.94 22.01
N PRO A 77 -14.79 9.14 22.27
CA PRO A 77 -14.15 8.34 21.24
C PRO A 77 -15.01 7.12 20.85
N TRP A 78 -15.13 6.89 19.55
CA TRP A 78 -15.81 5.73 18.96
C TRP A 78 -14.86 4.93 18.08
N THR A 79 -14.89 3.61 18.20
CA THR A 79 -14.04 2.69 17.45
C THR A 79 -14.88 1.72 16.63
N TYR A 80 -14.47 1.45 15.39
CA TYR A 80 -15.11 0.42 14.57
C TYR A 80 -14.76 -0.98 15.08
N HIS A 81 -15.78 -1.71 15.54
CA HIS A 81 -15.62 -3.08 16.01
C HIS A 81 -15.78 -4.06 14.85
N ARG A 82 -14.67 -4.62 14.32
CA ARG A 82 -14.69 -5.50 13.13
C ARG A 82 -15.63 -6.71 13.27
N ALA A 83 -15.65 -7.37 14.42
CA ALA A 83 -16.53 -8.54 14.63
C ALA A 83 -18.04 -8.19 14.61
N ALA A 84 -18.43 -7.10 15.28
CA ALA A 84 -19.81 -6.61 15.30
C ALA A 84 -20.19 -5.80 14.04
N LYS A 85 -19.19 -5.47 13.20
CA LYS A 85 -19.29 -4.65 11.98
C LYS A 85 -19.96 -3.30 12.22
N MET A 86 -19.72 -2.65 13.36
CA MET A 86 -20.34 -1.37 13.69
C MET A 86 -19.43 -0.54 14.60
N PHE A 87 -19.68 0.77 14.67
CA PHE A 87 -19.01 1.64 15.63
C PHE A 87 -19.58 1.42 17.03
N ARG A 88 -18.68 1.43 18.02
CA ARG A 88 -19.01 1.32 19.45
C ARG A 88 -18.22 2.37 20.22
N PRO A 89 -18.73 2.85 21.37
CA PRO A 89 -17.93 3.67 22.27
C PRO A 89 -16.63 2.93 22.57
N SER A 90 -15.48 3.62 22.49
CA SER A 90 -14.18 2.97 22.69
C SER A 90 -14.03 2.35 24.08
N SER A 91 -14.80 2.82 25.07
CA SER A 91 -14.92 2.23 26.41
C SER A 91 -15.62 0.88 26.45
N GLU A 92 -16.54 0.60 25.51
CA GLU A 92 -17.26 -0.66 25.38
C GLU A 92 -16.53 -1.69 24.52
N VAL A 93 -15.60 -1.21 23.68
CA VAL A 93 -14.68 -2.09 22.95
C VAL A 93 -13.59 -2.55 23.91
N ALA A 94 -13.96 -3.43 24.84
CA ALA A 94 -12.99 -4.29 25.51
C ALA A 94 -12.41 -5.20 24.43
N ILE A 95 -11.34 -4.77 23.77
CA ILE A 95 -10.73 -5.57 22.72
C ILE A 95 -10.20 -6.82 23.43
N PRO A 96 -10.75 -8.02 23.18
CA PRO A 96 -10.29 -9.20 23.91
C PRO A 96 -8.81 -9.37 23.56
N ASN A 97 -7.93 -9.38 24.56
CA ASN A 97 -6.49 -9.57 24.39
C ASN A 97 -6.15 -10.79 23.49
N GLU A 98 -7.06 -11.76 23.43
CA GLU A 98 -6.99 -12.97 22.60
C GLU A 98 -7.07 -12.70 21.10
N VAL A 99 -7.86 -11.72 20.64
CA VAL A 99 -7.97 -11.36 19.21
C VAL A 99 -6.68 -10.71 18.73
N TRP A 100 -6.12 -9.79 19.52
CA TRP A 100 -4.80 -9.21 19.24
C TRP A 100 -3.67 -10.24 19.33
N ALA A 101 -3.77 -11.24 20.21
CA ALA A 101 -2.78 -12.30 20.30
C ALA A 101 -2.76 -13.17 19.04
N GLU A 102 -3.94 -13.55 18.53
CA GLU A 102 -4.05 -14.37 17.32
C GLU A 102 -3.64 -13.60 16.05
N GLU A 103 -4.02 -12.33 15.92
CA GLU A 103 -3.59 -11.49 14.80
C GLU A 103 -2.08 -11.27 14.79
N ARG A 104 -1.46 -11.03 15.96
CA ARG A 104 0.01 -10.96 16.08
C ARG A 104 0.68 -12.27 15.69
N ARG A 105 0.15 -13.41 16.17
CA ARG A 105 0.67 -14.73 15.80
C ARG A 105 0.64 -14.97 14.29
N LYS A 106 -0.46 -14.60 13.63
CA LYS A 106 -0.60 -14.72 12.17
C LYS A 106 0.34 -13.78 11.43
N ALA A 107 0.53 -12.55 11.92
CA ALA A 107 1.46 -11.60 11.34
C ALA A 107 2.92 -12.09 11.47
N GLU A 108 3.32 -12.56 12.65
CA GLU A 108 4.65 -13.13 12.91
C GLU A 108 4.91 -14.38 12.05
N GLU A 109 3.91 -15.25 11.89
CA GLU A 109 4.03 -16.43 11.03
C GLU A 109 4.12 -16.06 9.54
N ALA A 110 3.33 -15.09 9.09
CA ALA A 110 3.41 -14.58 7.72
C ALA A 110 4.76 -13.91 7.45
N GLU A 111 5.28 -13.13 8.40
CA GLU A 111 6.61 -12.52 8.33
C GLU A 111 7.70 -13.58 8.29
N ARG A 112 7.63 -14.60 9.16
CA ARG A 112 8.57 -15.73 9.14
C ARG A 112 8.57 -16.44 7.79
N GLN A 113 7.39 -16.77 7.25
CA GLN A 113 7.28 -17.41 5.93
C GLN A 113 7.81 -16.52 4.81
N ASN A 114 7.58 -15.21 4.88
CA ASN A 114 8.11 -14.27 3.90
C ASN A 114 9.64 -14.18 3.96
N ASN A 115 10.19 -14.13 5.17
CA ASN A 115 11.64 -14.11 5.40
C ASN A 115 12.30 -15.42 4.93
N GLU A 116 11.68 -16.57 5.19
CA GLU A 116 12.14 -17.88 4.70
C GLU A 116 12.13 -17.95 3.16
N ARG A 117 11.06 -17.45 2.52
CA ARG A 117 10.98 -17.38 1.04
C ARG A 117 12.04 -16.43 0.48
N ALA A 118 12.18 -15.24 1.04
CA ALA A 118 13.18 -14.28 0.61
C ALA A 118 14.61 -14.84 0.74
N ALA A 119 14.90 -15.57 1.82
CA ALA A 119 16.18 -16.24 2.00
C ALA A 119 16.39 -17.38 0.99
N ALA A 120 15.36 -18.17 0.70
CA ALA A 120 15.41 -19.23 -0.30
C ALA A 120 15.64 -18.66 -1.72
N ASP A 121 14.94 -17.59 -2.09
CA ASP A 121 15.08 -16.92 -3.37
C ASP A 121 16.47 -16.27 -3.52
N ALA A 122 16.97 -15.62 -2.47
CA ALA A 122 18.32 -15.07 -2.47
C ALA A 122 19.39 -16.15 -2.69
N LYS A 123 19.24 -17.30 -2.02
CA LYS A 123 20.14 -18.44 -2.21
C LYS A 123 20.05 -19.02 -3.64
N ALA A 124 18.84 -19.23 -4.15
CA ALA A 124 18.64 -19.76 -5.49
C ALA A 124 19.24 -18.84 -6.57
N ASN A 125 19.11 -17.52 -6.40
CA ASN A 125 19.71 -16.54 -7.31
C ASN A 125 21.25 -16.57 -7.24
N ALA A 126 21.82 -16.62 -6.03
CA ALA A 126 23.27 -16.73 -5.86
C ALA A 126 23.83 -18.02 -6.47
N ASP A 127 23.15 -19.16 -6.27
CA ASP A 127 23.53 -20.44 -6.84
C ASP A 127 23.44 -20.42 -8.38
N ALA A 128 22.40 -19.78 -8.94
CA ALA A 128 22.23 -19.63 -10.38
C ALA A 128 23.32 -18.73 -11.01
N GLU A 129 23.69 -17.64 -10.34
CA GLU A 129 24.78 -16.77 -10.78
C GLU A 129 26.13 -17.48 -10.72
N ALA A 130 26.44 -18.16 -9.61
CA ALA A 130 27.66 -18.96 -9.48
C ALA A 130 27.74 -20.07 -10.55
N TRP A 131 26.61 -20.72 -10.86
CA TRP A 131 26.55 -21.72 -11.93
C TRP A 131 26.81 -21.09 -13.31
N ARG A 132 26.22 -19.92 -13.59
CA ARG A 132 26.45 -19.20 -14.84
C ARG A 132 27.91 -18.83 -15.02
N GLU A 133 28.54 -18.24 -14.01
CA GLU A 133 29.96 -17.88 -14.05
C GLU A 133 30.87 -19.11 -14.25
N ALA A 134 30.58 -20.20 -13.52
CA ALA A 134 31.32 -21.44 -13.67
C ALA A 134 31.18 -22.03 -15.08
N ASN A 135 29.98 -21.97 -15.65
CA ASN A 135 29.71 -22.47 -16.99
C ASN A 135 30.37 -21.60 -18.07
N GLU A 136 30.27 -20.27 -17.96
CA GLU A 136 30.96 -19.32 -18.85
C GLU A 136 32.47 -19.54 -18.82
N ARG A 137 33.05 -19.72 -17.63
CA ARG A 137 34.48 -20.07 -17.47
C ARG A 137 34.83 -21.38 -18.14
N ARG A 138 34.01 -22.44 -17.97
CA ARG A 138 34.23 -23.74 -18.60
C ARG A 138 34.19 -23.66 -20.12
N VAL A 139 33.19 -22.97 -20.67
CA VAL A 139 33.08 -22.74 -22.13
C VAL A 139 34.29 -21.98 -22.63
N ARG A 140 34.69 -20.89 -21.97
CA ARG A 140 35.88 -20.11 -22.35
C ARG A 140 37.15 -20.96 -22.37
N ILE A 141 37.41 -21.73 -21.31
CA ILE A 141 38.58 -22.62 -21.24
C ILE A 141 38.53 -23.67 -22.35
N GLY A 142 37.36 -24.27 -22.60
CA GLY A 142 37.15 -25.23 -23.67
C GLY A 142 37.45 -24.65 -25.06
N THR A 143 36.88 -23.47 -25.35
CA THR A 143 37.09 -22.75 -26.61
C THR A 143 38.57 -22.40 -26.80
N MET A 144 39.23 -21.78 -25.81
CA MET A 144 40.66 -21.46 -25.91
C MET A 144 41.53 -22.70 -26.10
N THR A 145 41.19 -23.81 -25.43
CA THR A 145 41.92 -25.08 -25.58
C THR A 145 41.76 -25.64 -27.00
N ALA A 146 40.55 -25.62 -27.55
CA ALA A 146 40.28 -26.09 -28.90
C ALA A 146 40.96 -25.18 -29.96
N CYS A 147 40.86 -23.86 -29.79
CA CYS A 147 41.46 -22.89 -30.68
C CYS A 147 42.99 -22.93 -30.66
N ARG A 148 43.61 -23.15 -29.49
CA ARG A 148 45.06 -23.38 -29.41
C ARG A 148 45.48 -24.65 -30.15
N LYS A 149 44.71 -25.74 -30.02
CA LYS A 149 44.98 -26.98 -30.77
C LYS A 149 44.86 -26.74 -32.28
N LEU A 150 43.82 -26.03 -32.71
CA LEU A 150 43.61 -25.69 -34.11
C LEU A 150 44.73 -24.78 -34.65
N LEU A 151 45.15 -23.78 -33.88
CA LEU A 151 46.26 -22.89 -34.25
C LEU A 151 47.56 -23.68 -34.47
N LYS A 152 47.81 -24.72 -33.67
CA LYS A 152 48.99 -25.60 -33.82
C LYS A 152 48.94 -26.49 -35.05
N THR A 153 47.76 -26.94 -35.46
CA THR A 153 47.61 -27.88 -36.59
C THR A 153 47.32 -27.18 -37.93
N SER A 154 46.57 -26.09 -37.91
CA SER A 154 46.18 -25.28 -39.07
C SER A 154 45.95 -23.82 -38.67
N PRO A 155 47.01 -22.99 -38.74
CA PRO A 155 46.92 -21.58 -38.34
C PRO A 155 45.86 -20.80 -39.11
N ASP A 156 45.78 -20.97 -40.43
CA ASP A 156 44.81 -20.27 -41.27
C ASP A 156 43.36 -20.62 -40.87
N ALA A 157 43.09 -21.90 -40.58
CA ALA A 157 41.76 -22.31 -40.11
C ALA A 157 41.43 -21.73 -38.73
N ALA A 158 42.41 -21.53 -37.85
CA ALA A 158 42.20 -20.89 -36.56
C ALA A 158 41.90 -19.39 -36.70
N PHE A 159 42.58 -18.68 -37.60
CA PHE A 159 42.36 -17.25 -37.86
C PHE A 159 41.11 -16.94 -38.68
N LEU A 160 40.58 -17.92 -39.41
CA LEU A 160 39.31 -17.78 -40.13
C LEU A 160 38.10 -18.29 -39.32
N ASN A 161 38.33 -18.98 -38.19
CA ASN A 161 37.25 -19.44 -37.33
C ASN A 161 36.78 -18.32 -36.39
N PRO A 162 35.50 -17.87 -36.49
CA PRO A 162 35.02 -16.73 -35.72
C PRO A 162 35.10 -16.94 -34.21
N LEU A 163 34.87 -18.17 -33.72
CA LEU A 163 34.97 -18.47 -32.28
C LEU A 163 36.42 -18.34 -31.78
N CYS A 164 37.40 -18.71 -32.61
CA CYS A 164 38.81 -18.59 -32.26
C CYS A 164 39.30 -17.15 -32.36
N VAL A 165 38.88 -16.41 -33.38
CA VAL A 165 39.14 -14.98 -33.50
C VAL A 165 38.62 -14.24 -32.28
N ASP A 166 37.36 -14.44 -31.90
CA ASP A 166 36.75 -13.80 -30.72
C ASP A 166 37.47 -14.20 -29.43
N SER A 167 37.89 -15.46 -29.32
CA SER A 167 38.64 -15.93 -28.16
C SER A 167 40.02 -15.28 -28.08
N PHE A 168 40.77 -15.20 -29.18
CA PHE A 168 42.10 -14.58 -29.21
C PHE A 168 42.05 -13.07 -29.01
N LEU A 169 41.04 -12.37 -29.54
CA LEU A 169 40.87 -10.93 -29.32
C LEU A 169 40.61 -10.61 -27.85
N ARG A 170 39.84 -11.46 -27.17
CA ARG A 170 39.48 -11.28 -25.75
C ARG A 170 40.58 -11.74 -24.80
N ASP A 171 41.22 -12.86 -25.09
CA ASP A 171 42.11 -13.57 -24.15
C ASP A 171 43.59 -13.49 -24.53
N GLY A 172 43.90 -12.94 -25.69
CA GLY A 172 45.23 -12.93 -26.29
C GLY A 172 45.52 -14.18 -27.11
N LEU A 173 46.55 -14.06 -27.97
CA LEU A 173 47.08 -15.20 -28.70
C LEU A 173 47.80 -16.15 -27.72
N PRO A 174 47.50 -17.45 -27.73
CA PRO A 174 48.20 -18.40 -26.88
C PRO A 174 49.66 -18.49 -27.32
N GLU A 175 50.59 -18.44 -26.37
CA GLU A 175 52.01 -18.65 -26.65
C GLU A 175 52.21 -20.03 -27.32
N SER A 176 52.99 -20.03 -28.40
CA SER A 176 53.24 -21.18 -29.29
C SER A 176 53.87 -22.35 -28.56
#